data_AF-A0A1Z8KVK4-F1
#
_entry.id   AF-A0A1Z8KVK4-F1
#
_cell.length_a   1.000
_cell.length_b   1.000
_cell.length_c   1.000
_cell.angle_alpha   90.00
_cell.angle_beta   90.00
_cell.angle_gamma   90.00
#
_symmetry.space_group_name_H-M   'P 1'
#
loop_
_entity.id
_entity.type
_entity.pdbx_description
1 polymer ?
#
loop_
_entity_poly.entity_id
_entity_poly.type
_entity_poly.pdbx_seq_one_letter_code
_entity_poly.pdbx_strand_id
1 'polypeptide(L)'
;MDKDHSIYLINQDIKKKIVDTPRLVYNINFSDYKKVEHILLNHQPQTIKIYDTTTAETNRPIIHVNDHINRIGNNPFIGKQQKFNIDFINIESLYLQNKNGVVTNSCGDKTPVGKYPSTHLANIAIMCHVFKYTVKAYLVKR
;
A
#
# COMPACT_ATOMS: atom_id res chain seq x y z
N MET A 1 -10.51 -19.21 -17.10
CA MET A 1 -9.41 -18.97 -16.13
C MET A 1 -9.10 -17.49 -16.19
N ASP A 2 -9.69 -16.69 -15.29
CA ASP A 2 -9.47 -15.24 -15.30
C ASP A 2 -8.00 -14.95 -15.01
N LYS A 3 -7.33 -14.32 -15.98
CA LYS A 3 -5.99 -13.81 -15.78
C LYS A 3 -6.08 -12.72 -14.72
N ASP A 4 -5.31 -12.84 -13.66
CA ASP A 4 -5.21 -11.83 -12.61
C ASP A 4 -4.50 -10.58 -13.20
N HIS A 5 -5.29 -9.57 -13.59
CA HIS A 5 -4.80 -8.31 -14.16
C HIS A 5 -4.30 -7.31 -13.11
N SER A 6 -4.12 -7.72 -11.84
CA SER A 6 -3.73 -6.79 -10.78
C SER A 6 -2.34 -6.18 -11.02
N ILE A 7 -2.18 -4.93 -10.59
CA ILE A 7 -0.87 -4.30 -10.40
C ILE A 7 -0.32 -4.71 -9.03
N TYR A 8 0.98 -4.97 -8.96
CA TYR A 8 1.69 -5.32 -7.74
C TYR A 8 2.69 -4.22 -7.41
N LEU A 9 2.42 -3.47 -6.34
CA LEU A 9 3.39 -2.57 -5.75
C LEU A 9 4.07 -3.32 -4.60
N ILE A 10 5.36 -3.58 -4.74
CA ILE A 10 6.15 -4.31 -3.76
C ILE A 10 7.20 -3.34 -3.21
N ASN A 11 7.25 -3.19 -1.89
CA ASN A 11 8.31 -2.44 -1.25
C ASN A 11 9.65 -3.10 -1.61
N GLN A 12 10.59 -2.32 -2.14
CA GLN A 12 11.92 -2.77 -2.53
C GLN A 12 12.70 -3.51 -1.42
N ASP A 13 12.36 -3.27 -0.15
CA ASP A 13 12.99 -3.94 0.98
C ASP A 13 12.55 -5.41 1.14
N ILE A 14 11.50 -5.83 0.42
CA ILE A 14 11.05 -7.23 0.35
C ILE A 14 11.95 -8.00 -0.62
N LYS A 15 12.85 -8.82 -0.08
CA LYS A 15 13.74 -9.68 -0.88
C LYS A 15 13.08 -10.97 -1.37
N LYS A 16 11.98 -11.37 -0.72
CA LYS A 16 11.26 -12.62 -1.03
C LYS A 16 10.50 -12.45 -2.35
N LYS A 17 10.53 -13.47 -3.19
CA LYS A 17 9.70 -13.51 -4.40
C LYS A 17 8.23 -13.67 -3.99
N ILE A 18 7.42 -12.64 -4.25
CA ILE A 18 5.98 -12.60 -3.90
C ILE A 18 5.10 -13.11 -5.05
N VAL A 19 5.56 -12.96 -6.31
CA VAL A 19 4.78 -13.24 -7.52
C VAL A 19 5.61 -14.08 -8.50
N ASP A 20 5.04 -15.18 -8.98
CA ASP A 20 5.74 -16.16 -9.82
C ASP A 20 5.56 -16.01 -11.34
N THR A 21 4.56 -15.23 -11.79
CA THR A 21 4.10 -15.18 -13.19
C THR A 21 4.24 -13.76 -13.77
N PRO A 22 4.20 -13.59 -15.11
CA PRO A 22 4.29 -12.26 -15.72
C PRO A 22 3.05 -11.44 -15.37
N ARG A 23 3.16 -10.68 -14.29
CA ARG A 23 2.19 -9.69 -13.83
C ARG A 23 2.87 -8.32 -13.82
N LEU A 24 2.08 -7.25 -13.79
CA LEU A 24 2.61 -5.88 -13.67
C LEU A 24 3.19 -5.69 -12.26
N VAL A 25 4.47 -5.97 -12.09
CA VAL A 25 5.18 -5.91 -10.79
C VAL A 25 6.13 -4.72 -10.75
N TYR A 26 5.98 -3.89 -9.73
CA TYR A 26 6.82 -2.74 -9.46
C TYR A 26 7.48 -2.91 -8.10
N ASN A 27 8.78 -3.18 -8.09
CA ASN A 27 9.61 -3.11 -6.88
C ASN A 27 10.09 -1.68 -6.71
N ILE A 28 9.59 -0.98 -5.70
CA ILE A 28 9.79 0.47 -5.55
C ILE A 28 10.07 0.84 -4.10
N ASN A 29 10.83 1.93 -3.92
CA ASN A 29 10.93 2.59 -2.63
C ASN A 29 9.57 3.23 -2.29
N PHE A 30 8.94 2.79 -1.21
CA PHE A 30 7.64 3.33 -0.81
C PHE A 30 7.71 4.75 -0.23
N SER A 31 8.89 5.29 0.07
CA SER A 31 9.04 6.72 0.36
C SER A 31 9.08 7.60 -0.89
N ASP A 32 9.24 7.02 -2.09
CA ASP A 32 9.20 7.73 -3.38
C ASP A 32 7.77 7.82 -3.93
N TYR A 33 7.01 8.77 -3.39
CA TYR A 33 5.64 9.02 -3.84
C TYR A 33 5.55 9.50 -5.29
N LYS A 34 6.58 10.12 -5.85
CA LYS A 34 6.55 10.57 -7.26
C LYS A 34 6.54 9.37 -8.20
N LYS A 35 7.33 8.34 -7.89
CA LYS A 35 7.36 7.10 -8.67
C LYS A 35 6.04 6.35 -8.58
N VAL A 36 5.42 6.33 -7.39
CA VAL A 36 4.08 5.75 -7.20
C VAL A 36 3.05 6.51 -8.03
N GLU A 37 3.02 7.85 -7.94
CA GLU A 37 2.14 8.71 -8.73
C GLU A 37 2.29 8.43 -10.23
N HIS A 38 3.52 8.33 -10.72
CA HIS A 38 3.81 8.03 -12.13
C HIS A 38 3.26 6.65 -12.54
N ILE A 39 3.41 5.62 -11.70
CA ILE A 39 2.85 4.29 -12.00
C ILE A 39 1.32 4.36 -12.10
N LEU A 40 0.67 5.04 -11.14
CA LEU A 40 -0.79 5.14 -11.08
C LEU A 40 -1.37 5.92 -12.27
N LEU A 41 -0.67 6.97 -12.76
CA LEU A 41 -1.07 7.77 -13.92
C LEU A 41 -0.95 7.01 -15.25
N ASN A 42 -0.01 6.08 -15.36
CA ASN A 42 0.25 5.35 -16.61
C ASN A 42 -0.57 4.07 -16.77
N HIS A 43 -1.45 3.76 -15.81
CA HIS A 43 -2.32 2.60 -15.86
C HIS A 43 -3.77 2.99 -15.66
N GLN A 44 -4.67 2.18 -16.20
CA GLN A 44 -6.10 2.32 -15.91
C GLN A 44 -6.40 1.81 -14.49
N PRO A 45 -7.32 2.46 -13.76
CA PRO A 45 -7.74 2.01 -12.44
C PRO A 45 -8.23 0.55 -12.47
N GLN A 46 -7.63 -0.27 -11.62
CA GLN A 46 -7.94 -1.69 -11.47
C GLN A 46 -7.62 -2.16 -10.04
N THR A 47 -7.61 -3.47 -9.80
CA THR A 47 -7.12 -3.98 -8.51
C THR A 47 -5.61 -3.76 -8.41
N ILE A 48 -5.18 -3.17 -7.30
CA ILE A 48 -3.78 -3.01 -6.95
C ILE A 48 -3.48 -3.72 -5.64
N LYS A 49 -2.39 -4.47 -5.63
CA LYS A 49 -1.91 -5.23 -4.48
C LYS A 49 -0.64 -4.59 -3.96
N ILE A 50 -0.70 -4.06 -2.74
CA ILE A 50 0.40 -3.37 -2.07
C ILE A 50 1.02 -4.33 -1.06
N TYR A 51 2.33 -4.60 -1.18
CA TYR A 51 3.09 -5.41 -0.24
C TYR A 51 4.13 -4.53 0.43
N ASP A 52 3.98 -4.32 1.73
CA ASP A 52 4.93 -3.58 2.56
C ASP A 52 5.65 -4.53 3.54
N THR A 53 6.81 -4.11 4.03
CA THR A 53 7.54 -4.85 5.06
C THR A 53 6.94 -4.64 6.43
N THR A 54 7.11 -5.63 7.30
CA THR A 54 6.79 -5.52 8.73
C THR A 54 7.84 -6.22 9.58
N THR A 55 8.01 -5.72 10.81
CA THR A 55 8.76 -6.37 11.89
C THR A 55 7.86 -7.10 12.87
N ALA A 56 6.56 -7.24 12.56
CA ALA A 56 5.62 -7.94 13.43
C ALA A 56 6.06 -9.39 13.70
N GLU A 57 6.02 -9.80 14.96
CA GLU A 57 6.21 -11.20 15.33
C GLU A 57 4.97 -12.01 15.00
N THR A 58 5.08 -12.86 13.97
CA THR A 58 3.99 -13.65 13.41
C THR A 58 4.54 -14.85 12.65
N ASN A 59 3.80 -15.97 12.69
CA ASN A 59 4.09 -17.16 11.89
C ASN A 59 3.44 -17.10 10.49
N ARG A 60 2.64 -16.06 10.22
CA ARG A 60 1.99 -15.86 8.92
C ARG A 60 2.99 -15.27 7.92
N PRO A 61 3.21 -15.91 6.74
CA PRO A 61 4.16 -15.40 5.74
C PRO A 61 3.68 -14.08 5.10
N ILE A 62 2.36 -13.94 4.93
CA ILE A 62 1.70 -12.75 4.40
C ILE A 62 0.51 -12.42 5.32
N ILE A 63 0.40 -11.17 5.74
CA ILE A 63 -0.68 -10.69 6.61
C ILE A 63 -1.56 -9.73 5.81
N HIS A 64 -2.87 -9.99 5.75
CA HIS A 64 -3.82 -9.06 5.11
C HIS A 64 -3.97 -7.78 5.95
N VAL A 65 -4.12 -6.64 5.28
CA VAL A 65 -4.40 -5.34 5.90
C VAL A 65 -5.82 -4.92 5.53
N ASN A 66 -6.62 -4.62 6.54
CA ASN A 66 -7.99 -4.12 6.39
C ASN A 66 -8.09 -2.63 6.69
N ASP A 67 -7.15 -2.11 7.48
CA ASP A 67 -7.13 -0.70 7.86
C ASP A 67 -5.71 -0.28 8.31
N HIS A 68 -5.51 1.01 8.55
CA HIS A 68 -4.25 1.57 8.97
C HIS A 68 -4.40 2.73 9.97
N ILE A 69 -3.43 2.82 10.87
CA ILE A 69 -3.15 4.03 11.65
C ILE A 69 -1.97 4.73 10.96
N ASN A 70 -2.19 5.93 10.45
CA ASN A 70 -1.13 6.72 9.83
C ASN A 70 -0.30 7.45 10.91
N ARG A 71 0.89 6.93 11.22
CA ARG A 71 1.84 7.53 12.18
C ARG A 71 2.99 8.29 11.50
N ILE A 72 2.95 8.40 10.17
CA ILE A 72 3.97 9.11 9.38
C ILE A 72 3.94 10.60 9.73
N GLY A 73 2.76 11.14 10.03
CA GLY A 73 2.55 12.54 10.41
C GLY A 73 2.52 13.50 9.21
N ASN A 74 2.77 12.99 8.00
CA ASN A 74 2.71 13.74 6.75
C ASN A 74 1.81 13.01 5.75
N ASN A 75 1.07 13.77 4.95
CA ASN A 75 0.18 13.25 3.92
C ASN A 75 0.62 13.80 2.53
N PRO A 76 0.76 12.95 1.50
CA PRO A 76 1.28 13.35 0.19
C PRO A 76 0.43 14.39 -0.57
N PHE A 77 -0.81 14.63 -0.14
CA PHE A 77 -1.75 15.58 -0.75
C PHE A 77 -1.76 16.96 -0.12
N ILE A 78 -1.10 17.17 1.02
CA ILE A 78 -1.05 18.50 1.67
C ILE A 78 -0.44 19.51 0.68
N GLY A 79 -1.19 20.57 0.39
CA GLY A 79 -0.79 21.64 -0.55
C GLY A 79 -0.96 21.26 -2.02
N LYS A 80 -1.55 20.10 -2.33
CA LYS A 80 -1.77 19.59 -3.71
C LYS A 80 -3.22 19.26 -4.02
N GLN A 81 -4.16 19.72 -3.18
CA GLN A 81 -5.60 19.49 -3.31
C GLN A 81 -6.13 19.79 -4.72
N GLN A 82 -5.80 20.98 -5.25
CA GLN A 82 -6.20 21.39 -6.60
C GLN A 82 -5.63 20.47 -7.69
N LYS A 83 -4.35 20.07 -7.56
CA LYS A 83 -3.68 19.17 -8.52
C LYS A 83 -4.41 17.82 -8.63
N PHE A 84 -4.85 17.27 -7.51
CA PHE A 84 -5.53 15.98 -7.48
C PHE A 84 -7.05 16.08 -7.56
N ASN A 85 -7.60 17.29 -7.63
CA ASN A 85 -9.04 17.57 -7.56
C ASN A 85 -9.69 16.91 -6.32
N ILE A 86 -9.10 17.14 -5.15
CA ILE A 86 -9.53 16.60 -3.86
C ILE A 86 -9.86 17.75 -2.94
N ASP A 87 -11.00 17.67 -2.26
CA ASP A 87 -11.32 18.55 -1.12
C ASP A 87 -11.15 17.77 0.19
N PHE A 88 -12.01 16.77 0.41
CA PHE A 88 -11.86 15.76 1.47
C PHE A 88 -11.98 14.35 0.89
N ILE A 89 -11.11 13.44 1.33
CA ILE A 89 -11.13 12.04 0.88
C ILE A 89 -11.86 11.22 1.92
N ASN A 90 -12.94 10.53 1.53
CA ASN A 90 -13.49 9.46 2.35
C ASN A 90 -12.58 8.23 2.25
N ILE A 91 -12.04 7.76 3.37
CA ILE A 91 -11.15 6.59 3.45
C ILE A 91 -11.76 5.38 4.19
N GLU A 92 -13.04 5.42 4.55
CA GLU A 92 -13.71 4.38 5.36
C GLU A 92 -13.70 2.99 4.70
N SER A 93 -13.68 2.94 3.37
CA SER A 93 -13.64 1.69 2.59
C SER A 93 -12.41 1.62 1.68
N LEU A 94 -11.26 2.10 2.19
CA LEU A 94 -10.03 2.16 1.40
C LEU A 94 -9.56 0.77 0.96
N TYR A 95 -9.58 -0.21 1.86
CA TYR A 95 -9.10 -1.57 1.60
C TYR A 95 -10.23 -2.55 1.37
N LEU A 96 -10.01 -3.49 0.44
CA LEU A 96 -10.82 -4.71 0.37
C LEU A 96 -10.59 -5.56 1.61
N GLN A 97 -11.68 -5.77 2.35
CA GLN A 97 -11.69 -6.46 3.62
C GLN A 97 -11.38 -7.97 3.47
N ASN A 98 -10.63 -8.50 4.43
CA ASN A 98 -10.36 -9.93 4.58
C ASN A 98 -10.69 -10.38 6.02
N LYS A 99 -11.25 -11.58 6.19
CA LYS A 99 -11.61 -12.13 7.51
C LYS A 99 -10.45 -12.15 8.51
N ASN A 100 -9.22 -12.33 8.03
CA ASN A 100 -8.01 -12.41 8.86
C ASN A 100 -7.15 -11.13 8.77
N GLY A 101 -7.73 -10.04 8.27
CA GLY A 101 -7.05 -8.77 8.09
C GLY A 101 -6.78 -8.04 9.41
N VAL A 102 -5.73 -7.23 9.40
CA VAL A 102 -5.28 -6.48 10.58
C VAL A 102 -5.32 -4.97 10.32
N VAL A 103 -5.21 -4.21 11.41
CA VAL A 103 -4.92 -2.78 11.36
C VAL A 103 -3.40 -2.60 11.43
N THR A 104 -2.80 -2.04 10.38
CA THR A 104 -1.36 -1.75 10.36
C THR A 104 -1.05 -0.40 11.02
N ASN A 105 0.17 -0.23 11.54
CA ASN A 105 0.68 1.05 12.02
C ASN A 105 1.74 1.55 11.03
N SER A 106 1.37 2.48 10.14
CA SER A 106 2.28 2.98 9.11
C SER A 106 3.20 4.04 9.70
N CYS A 107 4.47 3.70 9.88
CA CYS A 107 5.47 4.50 10.58
C CYS A 107 6.38 5.31 9.65
N GLY A 108 6.37 5.03 8.34
CA GLY A 108 7.29 5.61 7.37
C GLY A 108 8.72 5.18 7.65
N ASP A 109 9.65 6.12 7.57
CA ASP A 109 11.08 5.91 7.89
C ASP A 109 11.37 5.95 9.42
N LYS A 110 10.35 6.15 10.26
CA LYS A 110 10.52 6.21 11.73
C LYS A 110 10.62 4.80 12.33
N THR A 111 11.06 4.74 13.59
CA THR A 111 11.06 3.51 14.38
C THR A 111 9.68 2.82 14.33
N PRO A 112 9.62 1.52 14.01
CA PRO A 112 8.38 0.74 14.03
C PRO A 112 7.71 0.76 15.41
N VAL A 113 6.41 1.06 15.46
CA VAL A 113 5.62 1.07 16.70
C VAL A 113 4.29 0.35 16.48
N GLY A 114 3.85 -0.41 17.48
CA GLY A 114 2.58 -1.15 17.47
C GLY A 114 2.72 -2.61 17.02
N LYS A 115 1.60 -3.33 17.01
CA LYS A 115 1.58 -4.80 16.79
C LYS A 115 1.92 -5.22 15.35
N TYR A 116 1.50 -4.41 14.38
CA TYR A 116 1.72 -4.65 12.95
C TYR A 116 2.28 -3.40 12.30
N PRO A 117 3.55 -3.05 12.54
CA PRO A 117 4.12 -1.85 11.96
C PRO A 117 4.40 -2.06 10.46
N SER A 118 4.21 -1.01 9.67
CA SER A 118 4.58 -0.96 8.26
C SER A 118 5.35 0.33 7.98
N THR A 119 5.91 0.47 6.77
CA THR A 119 6.62 1.69 6.37
C THR A 119 5.60 2.74 5.89
N HIS A 120 5.49 2.97 4.59
CA HIS A 120 4.66 4.00 3.98
C HIS A 120 3.32 3.48 3.45
N LEU A 121 2.93 2.23 3.77
CA LEU A 121 1.69 1.60 3.29
C LEU A 121 0.47 2.52 3.33
N ALA A 122 0.23 3.23 4.44
CA ALA A 122 -0.90 4.15 4.57
C ALA A 122 -0.95 5.18 3.44
N ASN A 123 0.15 5.91 3.23
CA ASN A 123 0.21 6.95 2.22
C ASN A 123 0.11 6.37 0.81
N ILE A 124 0.75 5.22 0.53
CA ILE A 124 0.63 4.54 -0.76
C ILE A 124 -0.81 4.09 -1.02
N ALA A 125 -1.48 3.56 -0.01
CA ALA A 125 -2.86 3.09 -0.12
C ALA A 125 -3.83 4.26 -0.37
N ILE A 126 -3.65 5.40 0.30
CA ILE A 126 -4.46 6.61 0.04
C ILE A 126 -4.18 7.13 -1.38
N MET A 127 -2.94 7.11 -1.86
CA MET A 127 -2.64 7.43 -3.27
C MET A 127 -3.39 6.52 -4.23
N CYS A 128 -3.31 5.21 -4.06
CA CYS A 128 -4.06 4.29 -4.90
C CYS A 128 -5.57 4.59 -4.89
N HIS A 129 -6.13 4.87 -3.71
CA HIS A 129 -7.55 5.19 -3.55
C HIS A 129 -7.96 6.51 -4.25
N VAL A 130 -7.15 7.56 -4.10
CA VAL A 130 -7.35 8.85 -4.79
C VAL A 130 -7.41 8.65 -6.31
N PHE A 131 -6.50 7.84 -6.84
CA PHE A 131 -6.45 7.46 -8.25
C PHE A 131 -7.48 6.39 -8.66
N LYS A 132 -8.46 6.11 -7.79
CA LYS A 132 -9.62 5.22 -8.02
C LYS A 132 -9.27 3.74 -8.19
N TYR A 133 -8.11 3.30 -7.70
CA TYR A 133 -7.76 1.87 -7.67
C TYR A 133 -8.47 1.16 -6.51
N THR A 134 -8.78 -0.12 -6.74
CA THR A 134 -9.27 -1.01 -5.68
C THR A 134 -8.09 -1.61 -4.92
N VAL A 135 -7.94 -1.29 -3.64
CA VAL A 135 -6.74 -1.61 -2.87
C VAL A 135 -6.87 -2.93 -2.12
N LYS A 136 -5.92 -3.84 -2.34
CA LYS A 136 -5.61 -4.97 -1.43
C LYS A 136 -4.23 -4.72 -0.85
N ALA A 137 -4.09 -4.77 0.47
CA ALA A 137 -2.82 -4.50 1.12
C ALA A 137 -2.37 -5.67 1.99
N TYR A 138 -1.05 -5.82 2.07
CA TYR A 138 -0.38 -6.97 2.68
C TYR A 138 0.89 -6.53 3.40
N LEU A 139 1.17 -7.18 4.54
CA LEU A 139 2.46 -7.09 5.22
C LEU A 139 3.25 -8.38 5.03
N VAL A 140 4.54 -8.24 4.80
CA VAL A 140 5.50 -9.33 4.65
C VAL A 140 6.60 -9.17 5.69
N LYS A 141 6.88 -10.24 6.46
CA LYS A 141 7.97 -10.22 7.45
C LYS A 141 9.30 -10.00 6.73
N ARG A 142 10.04 -8.97 7.18
CA ARG A 142 11.37 -8.62 6.68
C ARG A 142 12.34 -9.79 6.73
#